data_AF-A0A9P5PRE7-F1
#
_entry.id   AF-A0A9P5PRE7-F1
#
_cell.length_a   1.000
_cell.length_b   1.000
_cell.length_c   1.000
_cell.angle_alpha   90.00
_cell.angle_beta   90.00
_cell.angle_gamma   90.00
#
_symmetry.space_group_name_H-M   'P 1'
#
loop_
_entity.id
_entity.type
_entity.pdbx_description
1 polymer ?
#
loop_
_entity_poly.entity_id
_entity_poly.type
_entity_poly.pdbx_seq_one_letter_code
_entity_poly.pdbx_strand_id
1 'polypeptide(L)'
;MSRYHTSRSSSTTPVIILYDTPGHSPQPWAPNIWRIRFILNYKRLRYRTQWVEFQDIEATLRSIGAPPSSVRSDGRPVYTLPVIVDPTRNSSRPEIISGPSNIAEYMETFYPARPVFPEGSRAVQSLFVHYIQEVFAKPLLPIMVPLSAKGLPPRSQPPFSHSHAADALPPGPHRERAWQLVKEQFDFLSSILDKNVQDGDGVCVMGHSVSYADFALCSVLLWIENMAPHDGWARIREWNGGRWVRLREKCREYMDVY
;
A
#
# COMPACT_ATOMS: atom_id res chain seq x y z
N MET A 1 -50.05 -34.24 1.43
CA MET A 1 -49.69 -32.87 1.02
C MET A 1 -48.32 -32.54 1.59
N SER A 2 -47.24 -32.81 0.84
CA SER A 2 -45.86 -32.57 1.29
C SER A 2 -45.43 -31.17 0.83
N ARG A 3 -45.16 -30.27 1.79
CA ARG A 3 -44.57 -28.95 1.51
C ARG A 3 -43.06 -29.09 1.59
N TYR A 4 -42.40 -29.16 0.44
CA TYR A 4 -40.96 -28.96 0.36
C TYR A 4 -40.66 -27.47 0.57
N HIS A 5 -40.08 -27.13 1.71
CA HIS A 5 -39.36 -25.88 1.89
C HIS A 5 -37.98 -26.03 1.23
N THR A 6 -37.82 -25.50 0.02
CA THR A 6 -36.51 -25.25 -0.57
C THR A 6 -35.85 -24.10 0.17
N SER A 7 -34.86 -24.41 1.02
CA SER A 7 -33.96 -23.42 1.60
C SER A 7 -33.16 -22.78 0.47
N ARG A 8 -33.52 -21.55 0.13
CA ARG A 8 -32.81 -20.73 -0.84
C ARG A 8 -31.48 -20.34 -0.21
N SER A 9 -30.42 -21.11 -0.48
CA SER A 9 -29.04 -20.74 -0.17
C SER A 9 -28.80 -19.35 -0.76
N SER A 10 -28.55 -18.36 0.09
CA SER A 10 -28.07 -17.05 -0.36
C SER A 10 -26.64 -17.23 -0.86
N SER A 11 -26.46 -17.71 -2.08
CA SER A 11 -26.08 -16.81 -3.17
C SER A 11 -25.11 -15.66 -2.90
N THR A 12 -24.20 -15.68 -1.92
CA THR A 12 -23.29 -14.55 -1.67
C THR A 12 -22.44 -14.35 -2.92
N THR A 13 -22.63 -13.22 -3.60
CA THR A 13 -21.82 -12.84 -4.76
C THR A 13 -20.34 -12.92 -4.35
N PRO A 14 -19.51 -13.69 -5.06
CA PRO A 14 -18.09 -13.79 -4.75
C PRO A 14 -17.46 -12.40 -4.75
N VAL A 15 -16.64 -12.10 -3.75
CA VAL A 15 -15.93 -10.82 -3.61
C VAL A 15 -14.44 -11.06 -3.48
N ILE A 16 -13.65 -10.10 -3.92
CA ILE A 16 -12.20 -10.13 -3.77
C ILE A 16 -11.86 -10.10 -2.28
N ILE A 17 -10.88 -10.90 -1.86
CA ILE A 17 -10.38 -10.92 -0.49
C ILE A 17 -8.99 -10.28 -0.52
N LEU A 18 -8.82 -9.14 0.16
CA LEU A 18 -7.52 -8.52 0.37
C LEU A 18 -6.96 -8.96 1.71
N TYR A 19 -5.83 -9.64 1.71
CA TYR A 19 -5.12 -9.99 2.94
C TYR A 19 -4.30 -8.80 3.42
N ASP A 20 -4.59 -8.34 4.64
CA ASP A 20 -3.96 -7.21 5.30
C ASP A 20 -3.55 -7.60 6.73
N THR A 21 -2.75 -6.76 7.39
CA THR A 21 -2.29 -6.97 8.76
C THR A 21 -2.80 -5.87 9.68
N PRO A 22 -3.37 -6.20 10.84
CA PRO A 22 -3.87 -5.19 11.77
C PRO A 22 -2.71 -4.32 12.28
N GLY A 23 -3.02 -3.04 12.51
CA GLY A 23 -2.12 -2.12 13.20
C GLY A 23 -2.56 -1.87 14.64
N HIS A 24 -1.98 -0.85 15.26
CA HIS A 24 -2.48 -0.32 16.53
C HIS A 24 -3.87 0.32 16.39
N SER A 25 -4.05 1.07 15.32
CA SER A 25 -5.31 1.69 14.97
C SER A 25 -6.19 0.71 14.19
N PRO A 26 -7.53 0.90 14.22
CA PRO A 26 -8.43 0.22 13.28
C PRO A 26 -8.09 0.51 11.81
N GLN A 27 -7.31 1.55 11.54
CA GLN A 27 -6.90 1.94 10.19
C GLN A 27 -5.73 1.09 9.67
N PRO A 28 -5.79 0.65 8.40
CA PRO A 28 -4.64 0.06 7.71
C PRO A 28 -3.46 1.03 7.69
N TRP A 29 -2.24 0.49 7.67
CA TRP A 29 -1.04 1.33 7.81
C TRP A 29 0.10 0.99 6.85
N ALA A 30 0.14 -0.23 6.30
CA ALA A 30 1.26 -0.68 5.49
C ALA A 30 1.20 -0.11 4.06
N PRO A 31 2.24 0.60 3.57
CA PRO A 31 2.23 1.26 2.25
C PRO A 31 1.92 0.33 1.07
N ASN A 32 2.49 -0.88 1.07
CA ASN A 32 2.30 -1.84 -0.01
C ASN A 32 0.85 -2.34 -0.08
N ILE A 33 0.16 -2.44 1.06
CA ILE A 33 -1.22 -2.91 1.12
C ILE A 33 -2.18 -1.78 0.77
N TRP A 34 -1.90 -0.55 1.23
CA TRP A 34 -2.60 0.65 0.82
C TRP A 34 -2.60 0.86 -0.70
N ARG A 35 -1.49 0.57 -1.40
CA ARG A 35 -1.46 0.61 -2.88
C ARG A 35 -2.54 -0.24 -3.52
N ILE A 36 -2.77 -1.44 -3.00
CA ILE A 36 -3.80 -2.35 -3.54
C ILE A 36 -5.20 -1.90 -3.12
N ARG A 37 -5.34 -1.40 -1.89
CA ARG A 37 -6.59 -0.78 -1.41
C ARG A 37 -7.03 0.37 -2.32
N PHE A 38 -6.09 1.25 -2.68
CA PHE A 38 -6.33 2.33 -3.63
C PHE A 38 -6.79 1.82 -5.00
N ILE A 39 -6.14 0.79 -5.55
CA ILE A 39 -6.56 0.23 -6.85
C ILE A 39 -7.98 -0.33 -6.77
N LEU A 40 -8.30 -1.11 -5.73
CA LEU A 40 -9.62 -1.70 -5.53
C LEU A 40 -10.70 -0.61 -5.44
N ASN A 41 -10.47 0.41 -4.60
CA ASN A 41 -11.38 1.54 -4.43
C ASN A 41 -11.50 2.39 -5.70
N TYR A 42 -10.38 2.71 -6.33
CA TYR A 42 -10.34 3.48 -7.58
C TYR A 42 -11.09 2.77 -8.69
N LYS A 43 -10.95 1.45 -8.82
CA LYS A 43 -11.69 0.65 -9.81
C LYS A 43 -13.13 0.33 -9.39
N ARG A 44 -13.55 0.70 -8.18
CA ARG A 44 -14.86 0.38 -7.58
C ARG A 44 -15.13 -1.12 -7.51
N LEU A 45 -14.09 -1.90 -7.22
CA LEU A 45 -14.20 -3.34 -7.03
C LEU A 45 -14.66 -3.66 -5.61
N ARG A 46 -15.64 -4.55 -5.49
CA ARG A 46 -16.09 -5.03 -4.17
C ARG A 46 -15.06 -5.99 -3.60
N TYR A 47 -14.60 -5.69 -2.39
CA TYR A 47 -13.69 -6.55 -1.66
C TYR A 47 -14.00 -6.52 -0.16
N ARG A 48 -13.41 -7.46 0.56
CA ARG A 48 -13.35 -7.45 2.02
C ARG A 48 -11.90 -7.62 2.47
N THR A 49 -11.56 -7.05 3.62
CA THR A 49 -10.25 -7.27 4.23
C THR A 49 -10.24 -8.57 5.05
N GLN A 50 -9.28 -9.46 4.79
CA GLN A 50 -8.94 -10.58 5.66
C GLN A 50 -7.72 -10.17 6.48
N TRP A 51 -7.93 -9.90 7.76
CA TRP A 51 -6.86 -9.53 8.68
C TRP A 51 -6.06 -10.77 9.09
N VAL A 52 -4.74 -10.64 9.03
CA VAL A 52 -3.77 -11.68 9.41
C VAL A 52 -2.71 -11.06 10.32
N GLU A 53 -2.56 -11.65 11.50
CA GLU A 53 -1.52 -11.24 12.46
C GLU A 53 -0.12 -11.47 11.88
N PHE A 54 0.81 -10.58 12.22
CA PHE A 54 2.12 -10.53 11.58
C PHE A 54 2.89 -11.87 11.65
N GLN A 55 2.84 -12.56 12.79
CA GLN A 55 3.50 -13.86 13.00
C GLN A 55 2.86 -15.00 12.19
N ASP A 56 1.60 -14.86 11.81
CA ASP A 56 0.81 -15.89 11.13
C ASP A 56 0.77 -15.69 9.61
N ILE A 57 1.39 -14.61 9.08
CA ILE A 57 1.40 -14.28 7.65
C ILE A 57 1.89 -15.46 6.81
N GLU A 58 3.10 -15.97 7.07
CA GLU A 58 3.67 -17.02 6.23
C GLU A 58 2.83 -18.31 6.28
N ALA A 59 2.42 -18.74 7.48
CA ALA A 59 1.59 -19.93 7.65
C ALA A 59 0.25 -19.79 6.92
N THR A 60 -0.40 -18.63 7.06
CA THR A 60 -1.68 -18.32 6.40
C THR A 60 -1.54 -18.33 4.89
N LEU A 61 -0.55 -17.61 4.34
CA LEU A 61 -0.35 -17.51 2.89
C LEU A 61 -0.02 -18.87 2.26
N ARG A 62 0.76 -19.71 2.96
CA ARG A 62 0.99 -21.09 2.52
C ARG A 62 -0.29 -21.93 2.56
N SER A 63 -1.10 -21.81 3.60
CA SER A 63 -2.33 -22.61 3.77
C SER A 63 -3.36 -22.36 2.65
N ILE A 64 -3.40 -21.15 2.11
CA ILE A 64 -4.28 -20.78 1.00
C ILE A 64 -3.64 -21.05 -0.37
N GLY A 65 -2.40 -21.53 -0.42
CA GLY A 65 -1.68 -21.77 -1.68
C GLY A 65 -1.23 -20.50 -2.40
N ALA A 66 -1.04 -19.40 -1.67
CA ALA A 66 -0.52 -18.17 -2.27
C ALA A 66 0.94 -18.36 -2.74
N PRO A 67 1.32 -17.85 -3.92
CA PRO A 67 2.72 -17.87 -4.34
C PRO A 67 3.59 -17.00 -3.42
N PRO A 68 4.89 -17.27 -3.27
CA PRO A 68 5.78 -16.36 -2.58
C PRO A 68 5.89 -15.02 -3.32
N SER A 69 6.06 -13.93 -2.58
CA SER A 69 6.21 -12.59 -3.15
C SER A 69 7.60 -12.32 -3.71
N SER A 70 8.62 -13.02 -3.18
CA SER A 70 10.01 -12.95 -3.63
C SER A 70 10.78 -14.17 -3.14
N VAL A 71 12.05 -14.28 -3.54
CA VAL A 71 12.98 -15.32 -3.11
C VAL A 71 14.22 -14.65 -2.55
N ARG A 72 14.72 -15.12 -1.41
CA ARG A 72 15.97 -14.63 -0.79
C ARG A 72 17.18 -15.06 -1.61
N SER A 73 18.33 -14.45 -1.33
CA SER A 73 19.62 -14.84 -1.93
C SER A 73 20.01 -16.29 -1.65
N ASP A 74 19.52 -16.89 -0.56
CA ASP A 74 19.74 -18.29 -0.19
C ASP A 74 18.72 -19.26 -0.82
N GLY A 75 17.85 -18.76 -1.72
CA GLY A 75 16.83 -19.56 -2.40
C GLY A 75 15.55 -19.80 -1.59
N ARG A 76 15.47 -19.36 -0.33
CA ARG A 76 14.26 -19.54 0.47
C ARG A 76 13.13 -18.61 0.00
N PRO A 77 11.89 -19.10 -0.14
CA PRO A 77 10.76 -18.28 -0.52
C PRO A 77 10.42 -17.27 0.59
N VAL A 78 9.98 -16.08 0.18
CA VAL A 78 9.52 -15.01 1.08
C VAL A 78 8.03 -14.79 0.86
N TYR A 79 7.26 -14.85 1.95
CA TYR A 79 5.82 -14.61 1.95
C TYR A 79 5.53 -13.28 2.62
N THR A 80 4.94 -12.35 1.87
CA THR A 80 4.56 -11.02 2.38
C THR A 80 3.18 -10.62 1.91
N LEU A 81 2.59 -9.67 2.62
CA LEU A 81 1.37 -8.98 2.22
C LEU A 81 1.71 -7.75 1.35
N PRO A 82 0.78 -7.29 0.49
CA PRO A 82 -0.56 -7.83 0.27
C PRO A 82 -0.59 -9.10 -0.57
N VAL A 83 -1.65 -9.89 -0.34
CA VAL A 83 -2.11 -10.98 -1.21
C VAL A 83 -3.60 -10.75 -1.49
N ILE A 84 -4.05 -11.07 -2.70
CA ILE A 84 -5.48 -11.15 -3.00
C ILE A 84 -5.90 -12.56 -3.37
N VAL A 85 -7.14 -12.88 -3.04
CA VAL A 85 -7.86 -14.03 -3.58
C VAL A 85 -9.07 -13.50 -4.36
N ASP A 86 -9.14 -13.82 -5.63
CA ASP A 86 -10.20 -13.38 -6.53
C ASP A 86 -11.08 -14.56 -6.99
N PRO A 87 -12.24 -14.77 -6.35
CA PRO A 87 -13.19 -15.82 -6.71
C PRO A 87 -14.25 -15.37 -7.74
N THR A 88 -14.17 -14.14 -8.26
CA THR A 88 -15.26 -13.50 -9.03
C THR A 88 -15.47 -14.12 -10.41
N ARG A 89 -14.40 -14.64 -11.02
CA ARG A 89 -14.44 -15.31 -12.34
C ARG A 89 -14.79 -16.78 -12.21
N ASN A 90 -14.18 -17.46 -11.24
CA ASN A 90 -14.42 -18.87 -10.97
C ASN A 90 -14.27 -19.14 -9.47
N SER A 91 -15.39 -19.27 -8.77
CA SER A 91 -15.38 -19.48 -7.32
C SER A 91 -14.83 -20.85 -6.91
N SER A 92 -14.81 -21.84 -7.82
CA SER A 92 -14.23 -23.17 -7.57
C SER A 92 -12.71 -23.19 -7.75
N ARG A 93 -12.15 -22.18 -8.44
CA ARG A 93 -10.71 -22.03 -8.67
C ARG A 93 -10.34 -20.54 -8.67
N PRO A 94 -10.30 -19.91 -7.49
CA PRO A 94 -9.98 -18.50 -7.39
C PRO A 94 -8.52 -18.24 -7.80
N GLU A 95 -8.28 -17.06 -8.36
CA GLU A 95 -6.92 -16.60 -8.63
C GLU A 95 -6.29 -16.07 -7.33
N ILE A 96 -5.04 -16.46 -7.06
CA ILE A 96 -4.32 -16.04 -5.85
C ILE A 96 -3.03 -15.35 -6.25
N ILE A 97 -2.95 -14.05 -5.97
CA ILE A 97 -1.87 -13.19 -6.47
C ILE A 97 -1.16 -12.56 -5.28
N SER A 98 0.16 -12.72 -5.26
CA SER A 98 1.04 -12.17 -4.22
C SER A 98 1.92 -11.04 -4.74
N GLY A 99 2.08 -10.02 -3.90
CA GLY A 99 2.97 -8.89 -4.16
C GLY A 99 2.28 -7.74 -4.90
N PRO A 100 2.50 -6.48 -4.49
CA PRO A 100 1.70 -5.36 -4.95
C PRO A 100 1.82 -5.09 -6.46
N SER A 101 3.01 -5.29 -7.05
CA SER A 101 3.20 -5.09 -8.49
C SER A 101 2.43 -6.12 -9.32
N ASN A 102 2.51 -7.41 -8.96
CA ASN A 102 1.77 -8.48 -9.64
C ASN A 102 0.25 -8.27 -9.52
N ILE A 103 -0.21 -7.87 -8.33
CA ILE A 103 -1.62 -7.57 -8.10
C ILE A 103 -2.07 -6.38 -8.96
N ALA A 104 -1.29 -5.32 -9.05
CA ALA A 104 -1.63 -4.17 -9.90
C ALA A 104 -1.75 -4.56 -11.39
N GLU A 105 -0.80 -5.35 -11.89
CA GLU A 105 -0.83 -5.89 -13.27
C GLU A 105 -2.05 -6.80 -13.52
N TYR A 106 -2.34 -7.69 -12.57
CA TYR A 106 -3.55 -8.52 -12.59
C TYR A 106 -4.81 -7.66 -12.66
N MET A 107 -4.93 -6.64 -11.81
CA MET A 107 -6.09 -5.76 -11.75
C MET A 107 -6.32 -5.01 -13.06
N GLU A 108 -5.26 -4.53 -13.70
CA GLU A 108 -5.37 -3.86 -15.00
C GLU A 108 -5.79 -4.80 -16.12
N THR A 109 -5.28 -6.03 -16.10
CA THR A 109 -5.56 -7.01 -17.14
C THR A 109 -7.00 -7.54 -17.03
N PHE A 110 -7.44 -7.87 -15.82
CA PHE A 110 -8.72 -8.55 -15.60
C PHE A 110 -9.87 -7.60 -15.25
N TYR A 111 -9.57 -6.34 -14.90
CA TYR A 111 -10.54 -5.26 -14.65
C TYR A 111 -10.12 -3.96 -15.39
N PRO A 112 -10.26 -3.93 -16.72
CA PRO A 112 -9.74 -2.84 -17.56
C PRO A 112 -10.49 -1.51 -17.42
N ALA A 113 -11.70 -1.53 -16.84
CA ALA A 113 -12.42 -0.30 -16.55
C ALA A 113 -11.67 0.55 -15.50
N ARG A 114 -11.63 1.87 -15.71
CA ARG A 114 -10.94 2.83 -14.81
C ARG A 114 -9.46 2.43 -14.62
N PRO A 115 -8.63 2.54 -15.68
CA PRO A 115 -7.23 2.15 -15.59
C PRO A 115 -6.47 3.06 -14.61
N VAL A 116 -5.66 2.49 -13.73
CA VAL A 116 -4.71 3.27 -12.90
C VAL A 116 -3.42 3.57 -13.66
N PHE A 117 -3.21 2.88 -14.78
CA PHE A 117 -2.18 3.19 -15.75
C PHE A 117 -2.82 3.73 -17.03
N PRO A 118 -2.85 5.06 -17.23
CA PRO A 118 -3.21 5.62 -18.53
C PRO A 118 -2.39 5.00 -19.66
N GLU A 119 -2.93 5.02 -20.87
CA GLU A 119 -2.29 4.44 -22.05
C GLU A 119 -0.84 4.91 -22.21
N GLY A 120 0.07 3.97 -22.52
CA GLY A 120 1.50 4.25 -22.67
C GLY A 120 2.27 4.52 -21.37
N SER A 121 1.61 4.66 -20.21
CA SER A 121 2.29 5.08 -18.97
C SER A 121 2.83 3.93 -18.11
N ARG A 122 2.50 2.67 -18.41
CA ARG A 122 2.83 1.51 -17.57
C ARG A 122 4.33 1.43 -17.20
N ALA A 123 5.21 1.56 -18.19
CA ALA A 123 6.65 1.47 -17.96
C ALA A 123 7.17 2.61 -17.05
N VAL A 124 6.75 3.85 -17.31
CA VAL A 124 7.20 5.03 -16.56
C VAL A 124 6.64 5.03 -15.14
N GLN A 125 5.38 4.63 -14.96
CA GLN A 125 4.80 4.49 -13.63
C GLN A 125 5.45 3.34 -12.84
N SER A 126 5.81 2.23 -13.48
CA SER A 126 6.59 1.17 -12.82
C SER A 126 7.95 1.66 -12.36
N LEU A 127 8.65 2.47 -13.17
CA LEU A 127 9.90 3.12 -12.77
C LEU A 127 9.68 4.09 -11.59
N PHE A 128 8.63 4.91 -11.65
CA PHE A 128 8.28 5.84 -10.57
C PHE A 128 8.02 5.10 -9.26
N VAL A 129 7.22 4.04 -9.30
CA VAL A 129 6.91 3.21 -8.13
C VAL A 129 8.17 2.55 -7.57
N HIS A 130 9.07 2.07 -8.42
CA HIS A 130 10.37 1.56 -8.00
C HIS A 130 11.20 2.64 -7.30
N TYR A 131 11.25 3.86 -7.85
CA TYR A 131 11.90 5.00 -7.19
C TYR A 131 11.27 5.31 -5.82
N ILE A 132 9.94 5.27 -5.71
CA ILE A 132 9.24 5.48 -4.43
C ILE A 132 9.69 4.44 -3.39
N GLN A 133 9.83 3.17 -3.79
CA GLN A 133 10.20 2.09 -2.89
C GLN A 133 11.68 2.09 -2.51
N GLU A 134 12.58 2.20 -3.49
CA GLU A 134 14.01 1.96 -3.29
C GLU A 134 14.80 3.21 -2.93
N VAL A 135 14.30 4.40 -3.27
CA VAL A 135 15.02 5.67 -3.10
C VAL A 135 14.27 6.60 -2.16
N PHE A 136 13.04 6.97 -2.51
CA PHE A 136 12.24 7.95 -1.75
C PHE A 136 11.95 7.47 -0.32
N ALA A 137 11.53 6.21 -0.15
CA ALA A 137 11.18 5.66 1.15
C ALA A 137 12.39 5.26 2.01
N LYS A 138 13.58 5.10 1.40
CA LYS A 138 14.78 4.62 2.09
C LYS A 138 15.18 5.46 3.32
N PRO A 139 15.27 6.80 3.26
CA PRO A 139 15.58 7.61 4.44
C PRO A 139 14.46 7.61 5.51
N LEU A 140 13.24 7.19 5.18
CA LEU A 140 12.15 7.04 6.16
C LEU A 140 12.28 5.77 7.01
N LEU A 141 12.87 4.70 6.48
CA LEU A 141 12.87 3.38 7.14
C LEU A 141 13.39 3.39 8.59
N PRO A 142 14.53 4.05 8.92
CA PRO A 142 15.07 4.09 10.30
C PRO A 142 14.15 4.80 11.31
N ILE A 143 13.22 5.61 10.83
CA ILE A 143 12.24 6.32 11.67
C ILE A 143 10.94 5.52 11.73
N MET A 144 10.42 5.15 10.56
CA MET A 144 9.06 4.66 10.42
C MET A 144 8.91 3.19 10.77
N VAL A 145 9.92 2.34 10.52
CA VAL A 145 9.87 0.92 10.88
C VAL A 145 9.80 0.72 12.41
N PRO A 146 10.67 1.36 13.23
CA PRO A 146 10.56 1.26 14.69
C PRO A 146 9.25 1.83 15.25
N LEU A 147 8.74 2.93 14.68
CA LEU A 147 7.46 3.50 15.08
C LEU A 147 6.31 2.53 14.80
N SER A 148 6.32 1.91 13.62
CA SER A 148 5.32 0.89 13.25
C SER A 148 5.39 -0.31 14.18
N ALA A 149 6.59 -0.82 14.48
CA ALA A 149 6.80 -1.96 15.37
C ALA A 149 6.34 -1.68 16.82
N LYS A 150 6.54 -0.47 17.33
CA LYS A 150 6.05 -0.05 18.65
C LYS A 150 4.52 0.01 18.73
N GLY A 151 3.85 0.29 17.61
CA GLY A 151 2.39 0.28 17.53
C GLY A 151 1.79 -1.12 17.54
N LEU A 152 2.53 -2.15 17.11
CA LEU A 152 2.00 -3.50 17.03
C LEU A 152 1.82 -4.12 18.43
N PRO A 153 0.75 -4.89 18.66
CA PRO A 153 0.59 -5.68 19.89
C PRO A 153 1.84 -6.52 20.14
N PRO A 154 2.21 -6.82 21.41
CA PRO A 154 3.44 -7.57 21.72
C PRO A 154 3.55 -8.91 20.97
N ARG A 155 2.42 -9.55 20.67
CA ARG A 155 2.36 -10.81 19.91
C ARG A 155 2.65 -10.65 18.42
N SER A 156 2.40 -9.47 17.87
CA SER A 156 2.54 -9.14 16.44
C SER A 156 3.82 -8.35 16.17
N GLN A 157 4.71 -8.20 17.15
CA GLN A 157 6.02 -7.57 16.96
C GLN A 157 6.91 -8.47 16.08
N PRO A 158 7.45 -7.96 14.96
CA PRO A 158 8.24 -8.77 14.04
C PRO A 158 9.49 -9.35 14.72
N PRO A 159 9.93 -10.59 14.41
CA PRO A 159 11.24 -11.10 14.83
C PRO A 159 12.41 -10.20 14.35
N PHE A 160 12.21 -9.47 13.25
CA PHE A 160 13.14 -8.46 12.71
C PHE A 160 13.27 -7.19 13.56
N SER A 161 12.51 -7.06 14.66
CA SER A 161 12.65 -5.93 15.59
C SER A 161 14.06 -5.85 16.15
N HIS A 162 14.80 -6.96 16.27
CA HIS A 162 16.17 -6.92 16.80
C HIS A 162 17.18 -6.28 15.84
N SER A 163 17.04 -6.47 14.52
CA SER A 163 17.94 -5.88 13.52
C SER A 163 17.65 -4.39 13.30
N HIS A 164 16.37 -4.01 13.27
CA HIS A 164 15.96 -2.62 13.00
C HIS A 164 15.78 -1.75 14.25
N ALA A 165 15.71 -2.33 15.47
CA ALA A 165 15.79 -1.56 16.69
C ALA A 165 17.17 -0.91 16.86
N ALA A 166 18.24 -1.54 16.34
CA ALA A 166 19.58 -0.98 16.34
C ALA A 166 19.71 0.25 15.43
N ASP A 167 18.96 0.28 14.32
CA ASP A 167 18.90 1.40 13.39
C ASP A 167 17.88 2.48 13.79
N ALA A 168 17.15 2.28 14.89
CA ALA A 168 16.10 3.18 15.30
C ALA A 168 16.67 4.55 15.67
N LEU A 169 16.10 5.61 15.10
CA LEU A 169 16.54 6.98 15.38
C LEU A 169 15.60 7.63 16.42
N PRO A 170 15.98 7.66 17.71
CA PRO A 170 15.26 8.44 18.72
C PRO A 170 15.32 9.94 18.40
N PRO A 171 14.46 10.77 19.00
CA PRO A 171 14.54 12.22 18.87
C PRO A 171 15.96 12.73 19.16
N GLY A 172 16.53 13.50 18.23
CA GLY A 172 17.90 13.98 18.31
C GLY A 172 18.52 14.27 16.95
N PRO A 173 19.81 14.69 16.90
CA PRO A 173 20.46 15.17 15.67
C PRO A 173 20.46 14.17 14.51
N HIS A 174 20.60 12.87 14.80
CA HIS A 174 20.57 11.84 13.76
C HIS A 174 19.18 11.70 13.11
N ARG A 175 18.09 11.80 13.89
CA ARG A 175 16.73 11.80 13.36
C ARG A 175 16.43 13.06 12.55
N GLU A 176 16.90 14.22 13.00
CA GLU A 176 16.76 15.47 12.24
C GLU A 176 17.51 15.41 10.90
N ARG A 177 18.72 14.82 10.88
CA ARG A 177 19.45 14.59 9.63
C ARG A 177 18.71 13.62 8.70
N ALA A 178 18.11 12.57 9.23
CA ALA A 178 17.27 11.68 8.43
C ALA A 178 16.05 12.42 7.86
N TRP A 179 15.37 13.27 8.65
CA TRP A 179 14.28 14.12 8.15
C TRP A 179 14.72 15.14 7.08
N GLN A 180 15.95 15.63 7.14
CA GLN A 180 16.53 16.46 6.06
C GLN A 180 16.66 15.67 4.76
N LEU A 181 17.21 14.45 4.81
CA LEU A 181 17.30 13.57 3.64
C LEU A 181 15.92 13.21 3.08
N VAL A 182 14.93 13.00 3.95
CA VAL A 182 13.53 12.82 3.53
C VAL A 182 13.05 14.07 2.80
N LYS A 183 13.24 15.26 3.37
CA LYS A 183 12.84 16.53 2.75
C LYS A 183 13.47 16.70 1.37
N GLU A 184 14.74 16.36 1.19
CA GLU A 184 15.41 16.40 -0.11
C GLU A 184 14.70 15.54 -1.17
N GLN A 185 14.20 14.35 -0.80
CA GLN A 185 13.43 13.50 -1.72
C GLN A 185 12.07 14.13 -2.08
N PHE A 186 11.40 14.75 -1.12
CA PHE A 186 10.17 15.50 -1.37
C PHE A 186 10.41 16.73 -2.25
N ASP A 187 11.46 17.51 -2.00
CA ASP A 187 11.83 18.67 -2.80
C ASP A 187 12.19 18.26 -4.24
N PHE A 188 12.97 17.19 -4.40
CA PHE A 188 13.28 16.63 -5.72
C PHE A 188 12.01 16.23 -6.44
N LEU A 189 11.11 15.47 -5.80
CA LEU A 189 9.89 15.01 -6.43
C LEU A 189 8.94 16.18 -6.77
N SER A 190 8.87 17.20 -5.92
CA SER A 190 8.17 18.45 -6.21
C SER A 190 8.70 19.09 -7.50
N SER A 191 10.03 19.17 -7.66
CA SER A 191 10.65 19.77 -8.85
C SER A 191 10.34 18.99 -10.13
N ILE A 192 10.18 17.66 -10.04
CA ILE A 192 9.78 16.83 -11.17
C ILE A 192 8.31 17.07 -11.52
N LEU A 193 7.44 17.07 -10.51
CA LEU A 193 5.99 17.30 -10.68
C LEU A 193 5.66 18.72 -11.15
N ASP A 194 6.55 19.70 -10.94
CA ASP A 194 6.40 21.06 -11.50
C ASP A 194 6.34 21.06 -13.04
N LYS A 195 6.90 20.05 -13.69
CA LYS A 195 6.80 19.88 -15.14
C LYS A 195 5.36 19.65 -15.61
N ASN A 196 4.46 19.22 -14.73
CA ASN A 196 3.04 19.02 -15.02
C ASN A 196 2.19 20.25 -14.68
N VAL A 197 2.76 21.41 -14.38
CA VAL A 197 1.97 22.64 -14.09
C VAL A 197 1.25 23.15 -15.35
N GLN A 198 1.81 22.92 -16.54
CA GLN A 198 1.14 23.28 -17.80
C GLN A 198 0.11 22.24 -18.22
N ASP A 199 0.35 20.97 -17.88
CA ASP A 199 -0.48 19.82 -18.25
C ASP A 199 -1.42 19.36 -17.11
N GLY A 200 -1.62 20.20 -16.09
CA GLY A 200 -2.33 19.85 -14.85
C GLY A 200 -2.17 20.87 -13.74
N ASP A 201 -2.27 20.42 -12.49
CA ASP A 201 -2.14 21.26 -11.30
C ASP A 201 -0.81 21.07 -10.56
N GLY A 202 0.13 20.32 -11.17
CA GLY A 202 1.42 19.97 -10.57
C GLY A 202 1.33 19.06 -9.34
N VAL A 203 0.14 18.49 -9.04
CA VAL A 203 -0.06 17.58 -7.91
C VAL A 203 0.01 16.13 -8.37
N CYS A 204 -0.70 15.76 -9.45
CA CYS A 204 -0.71 14.39 -9.96
C CYS A 204 0.46 14.10 -10.91
N VAL A 205 0.99 12.88 -10.84
CA VAL A 205 2.03 12.38 -11.74
C VAL A 205 1.59 12.38 -13.21
N MET A 206 0.30 12.17 -13.46
CA MET A 206 -0.31 12.18 -14.80
C MET A 206 -1.07 13.48 -15.10
N GLY A 207 -0.70 14.59 -14.45
CA GLY A 207 -1.28 15.92 -14.68
C GLY A 207 -2.56 16.16 -13.88
N HIS A 208 -3.70 15.66 -14.36
CA HIS A 208 -5.01 15.99 -13.80
C HIS A 208 -5.57 14.89 -12.87
N SER A 209 -5.40 13.64 -13.28
CA SER A 209 -6.01 12.47 -12.65
C SER A 209 -5.00 11.69 -11.83
N VAL A 210 -5.46 11.10 -10.74
CA VAL A 210 -4.64 10.16 -9.95
C VAL A 210 -4.34 8.91 -10.78
N SER A 211 -3.16 8.37 -10.56
CA SER A 211 -2.63 7.18 -11.22
C SER A 211 -2.00 6.23 -10.19
N TYR A 212 -1.49 5.09 -10.64
CA TYR A 212 -0.80 4.15 -9.76
C TYR A 212 0.43 4.78 -9.07
N ALA A 213 1.14 5.65 -9.76
CA ALA A 213 2.26 6.41 -9.21
C ALA A 213 1.82 7.30 -8.03
N ASP A 214 0.69 8.00 -8.18
CA ASP A 214 0.10 8.82 -7.12
C ASP A 214 -0.31 7.98 -5.91
N PHE A 215 -0.90 6.79 -6.15
CA PHE A 215 -1.27 5.87 -5.07
C PHE A 215 -0.06 5.28 -4.34
N ALA A 216 1.06 5.04 -5.02
CA ALA A 216 2.30 4.61 -4.37
C ALA A 216 2.91 5.70 -3.50
N LEU A 217 2.87 6.96 -3.93
CA LEU A 217 3.32 8.08 -3.11
C LEU A 217 2.35 8.33 -1.94
N CYS A 218 1.05 8.35 -2.21
CA CYS A 218 0.03 8.58 -1.19
C CYS A 218 0.03 7.49 -0.12
N SER A 219 0.33 6.23 -0.46
CA SER A 219 0.44 5.17 0.55
C SER A 219 1.59 5.40 1.54
N VAL A 220 2.69 6.02 1.10
CA VAL A 220 3.77 6.46 1.99
C VAL A 220 3.32 7.66 2.84
N LEU A 221 2.56 8.61 2.28
CA LEU A 221 2.00 9.72 3.06
C LEU A 221 1.10 9.24 4.19
N LEU A 222 0.19 8.30 3.89
CA LEU A 222 -0.71 7.70 4.89
C LEU A 222 0.07 6.94 5.97
N TRP A 223 1.17 6.27 5.61
CA TRP A 223 2.03 5.62 6.59
C TRP A 223 2.66 6.64 7.55
N ILE A 224 3.15 7.77 7.04
CA ILE A 224 3.73 8.83 7.86
C ILE A 224 2.67 9.52 8.72
N GLU A 225 1.51 9.83 8.16
CA GLU A 225 0.38 10.41 8.87
C GLU A 225 -0.09 9.55 10.03
N ASN A 226 -0.24 8.24 9.81
CA ASN A 226 -0.74 7.34 10.83
C ASN A 226 0.30 7.05 11.93
N MET A 227 1.58 6.92 11.56
CA MET A 227 2.63 6.49 12.51
C MET A 227 3.40 7.65 13.16
N ALA A 228 3.42 8.83 12.54
CA ALA A 228 4.12 10.01 13.03
C ALA A 228 3.27 11.30 12.86
N PRO A 229 2.02 11.34 13.36
CA PRO A 229 1.10 12.47 13.13
C PRO A 229 1.66 13.80 13.66
N HIS A 230 2.34 13.77 14.80
CA HIS A 230 2.87 14.97 15.48
C HIS A 230 4.35 15.27 15.17
N ASP A 231 5.01 14.45 14.34
CA ASP A 231 6.40 14.68 13.91
C ASP A 231 6.50 14.71 12.39
N GLY A 232 6.47 13.54 11.73
CA GLY A 232 6.62 13.44 10.29
C GLY A 232 5.53 14.18 9.51
N TRP A 233 4.26 13.96 9.85
CA TRP A 233 3.16 14.59 9.14
C TRP A 233 3.05 16.09 9.41
N ALA A 234 3.32 16.51 10.65
CA ALA A 234 3.37 17.92 11.03
C ALA A 234 4.36 18.71 10.17
N ARG A 235 5.49 18.10 9.77
CA ARG A 235 6.48 18.69 8.85
C ARG A 235 6.02 18.62 7.40
N ILE A 236 5.67 17.44 6.93
CA ILE A 236 5.39 17.19 5.50
C ILE A 236 4.21 18.01 4.99
N ARG A 237 3.19 18.24 5.83
CA ARG A 237 2.02 19.03 5.42
C ARG A 237 2.35 20.49 5.06
N GLU A 238 3.48 21.00 5.53
CA GLU A 238 3.95 22.37 5.27
C GLU A 238 4.96 22.44 4.10
N TRP A 239 5.50 21.30 3.67
CA TRP A 239 6.50 21.25 2.61
C TRP A 239 5.90 21.52 1.22
N ASN A 240 6.75 22.08 0.34
CA ASN A 240 6.46 22.32 -1.08
C ASN A 240 5.11 23.02 -1.31
N GLY A 241 4.81 24.01 -0.47
CA GLY A 241 3.58 24.79 -0.52
C GLY A 241 2.32 23.95 -0.28
N GLY A 242 2.39 22.94 0.58
CA GLY A 242 1.26 22.06 0.92
C GLY A 242 0.87 21.06 -0.18
N ARG A 243 1.77 20.78 -1.14
CA ARG A 243 1.50 19.84 -2.25
C ARG A 243 1.07 18.46 -1.77
N TRP A 244 1.72 17.96 -0.73
CA TRP A 244 1.50 16.59 -0.23
C TRP A 244 0.14 16.45 0.45
N VAL A 245 -0.36 17.53 1.06
CA VAL A 245 -1.76 17.60 1.53
C VAL A 245 -2.69 17.52 0.33
N ARG A 246 -2.48 18.34 -0.72
CA ARG A 246 -3.34 18.30 -1.92
C ARG A 246 -3.35 16.93 -2.60
N LEU A 247 -2.21 16.24 -2.67
CA LEU A 247 -2.14 14.88 -3.22
C LEU A 247 -2.96 13.90 -2.37
N ARG A 248 -2.78 13.91 -1.05
CA ARG A 248 -3.59 13.13 -0.12
C ARG A 248 -5.08 13.40 -0.30
N GLU A 249 -5.46 14.67 -0.45
CA GLU A 249 -6.85 15.07 -0.69
C GLU A 249 -7.42 14.52 -2.00
N LYS A 250 -6.65 14.54 -3.09
CA LYS A 250 -7.07 13.92 -4.36
C LYS A 250 -7.26 12.41 -4.26
N CYS A 251 -6.49 11.75 -3.40
CA CYS A 251 -6.64 10.31 -3.16
C CYS A 251 -7.76 9.97 -2.16
N ARG A 252 -8.36 10.96 -1.47
CA ARG A 252 -9.32 10.76 -0.37
C ARG A 252 -10.53 9.91 -0.76
N GLU A 253 -11.09 10.09 -1.96
CA GLU A 253 -12.23 9.29 -2.45
C GLU A 253 -11.90 7.79 -2.53
N TYR A 254 -10.61 7.44 -2.55
CA TYR A 254 -10.14 6.07 -2.73
C TYR A 254 -9.56 5.48 -1.44
N MET A 255 -9.83 6.09 -0.27
CA MET A 255 -9.29 5.69 1.03
C MET A 255 -10.22 4.82 1.87
N ASP A 256 -11.36 4.37 1.32
CA ASP A 256 -12.30 3.53 2.07
C ASP A 256 -11.68 2.21 2.55
N VAL A 257 -12.14 1.74 3.71
CA VAL A 257 -11.72 0.50 4.35
C VAL A 257 -12.95 -0.39 4.54
N TYR A 258 -12.93 -1.56 3.92
CA TYR A 258 -14.00 -2.57 3.93
C TYR A 258 -13.53 -3.90 4.52
#